data_AF-A0A7W2LYS9-F1
#
_entry.id   AF-A0A7W2LYS9-F1
#
_cell.length_a   1.000
_cell.length_b   1.000
_cell.length_c   1.000
_cell.angle_alpha   90.00
_cell.angle_beta   90.00
_cell.angle_gamma   90.00
#
_symmetry.space_group_name_H-M   'P 1'
#
loop_
_entity.id
_entity.type
_entity.pdbx_description
1 polymer ?
#
loop_
_entity_poly.entity_id
_entity_poly.type
_entity_poly.pdbx_seq_one_letter_code
_entity_poly.pdbx_strand_id
1 'polypeptide(L)'
;MNQEINKHIARAIAELAIFLEFSGDDALNPDAAIQGLEQLASTLQMMDLKSKSSLCLQFKSIAADYSDEQAEFVESLGDTLGLIED
;
A
#
# COMPACT_ATOMS: atom_id res chain seq x y z
N MET A 1 4.27 2.75 -23.91
CA MET A 1 3.31 1.80 -23.32
C MET A 1 2.84 2.40 -22.00
N ASN A 2 1.54 2.65 -21.84
CA ASN A 2 0.95 2.99 -20.54
C ASN A 2 1.00 1.71 -19.70
N GLN A 3 1.85 1.67 -18.68
CA GLN A 3 1.85 0.59 -17.70
C GLN A 3 0.86 0.99 -16.60
N GLU A 4 -0.43 0.75 -16.85
CA GLU A 4 -1.43 0.82 -15.80
C GLU A 4 -1.23 -0.41 -14.89
N ILE A 5 -1.02 -0.17 -13.60
CA ILE A 5 -0.91 -1.26 -12.63
C ILE A 5 -2.28 -1.93 -12.56
N ASN A 6 -2.28 -3.26 -12.62
CA ASN A 6 -3.51 -4.01 -12.48
C ASN A 6 -4.09 -3.80 -11.06
N LYS A 7 -5.37 -3.43 -10.96
CA LYS A 7 -6.07 -3.24 -9.69
C LYS A 7 -5.93 -4.40 -8.70
N HIS A 8 -5.79 -5.64 -9.20
CA HIS A 8 -5.61 -6.82 -8.35
C HIS A 8 -4.21 -6.86 -7.70
N ILE A 9 -3.19 -6.27 -8.34
CA ILE A 9 -1.86 -6.11 -7.74
C ILE A 9 -1.92 -5.06 -6.63
N ALA A 10 -2.54 -3.91 -6.92
CA ALA A 10 -2.75 -2.87 -5.91
C ALA A 10 -3.55 -3.40 -4.71
N ARG A 11 -4.59 -4.20 -4.98
CA ARG A 11 -5.39 -4.86 -3.94
C ARG A 11 -4.58 -5.82 -3.08
N ALA A 12 -3.75 -6.69 -3.69
CA ALA A 12 -2.91 -7.60 -2.93
C ALA A 12 -1.91 -6.86 -2.03
N ILE A 13 -1.35 -5.75 -2.52
CA ILE A 13 -0.46 -4.89 -1.72
C ILE A 13 -1.22 -4.24 -0.57
N ALA A 14 -2.41 -3.69 -0.85
CA ALA A 14 -3.26 -3.05 0.16
C ALA A 14 -3.72 -4.04 1.23
N GLU A 15 -4.16 -5.24 0.85
CA GLU A 15 -4.55 -6.30 1.80
C GLU A 15 -3.37 -6.72 2.69
N LEU A 16 -2.16 -6.82 2.13
CA LEU A 16 -0.96 -7.09 2.93
C LEU A 16 -0.63 -5.93 3.88
N ALA A 17 -0.69 -4.69 3.41
CA ALA A 17 -0.39 -3.54 4.24
C ALA A 17 -1.43 -3.37 5.37
N ILE A 18 -2.72 -3.60 5.09
CA ILE A 18 -3.78 -3.64 6.10
C ILE A 18 -3.48 -4.74 7.12
N PHE A 19 -3.07 -5.93 6.67
CA PHE A 19 -2.72 -7.00 7.58
C PHE A 19 -1.56 -6.62 8.49
N LEU A 20 -0.54 -5.95 7.97
CA LEU A 20 0.61 -5.51 8.78
C LEU A 20 0.21 -4.41 9.78
N GLU A 21 -0.62 -3.45 9.37
CA GLU A 21 -1.03 -2.31 10.22
C GLU A 21 -2.09 -2.67 11.27
N PHE A 22 -3.11 -3.45 10.88
CA PHE A 22 -4.29 -3.70 11.70
C PHE A 22 -4.26 -5.05 12.43
N SER A 23 -3.20 -5.85 12.27
CA SER A 23 -3.02 -7.04 13.10
C SER A 23 -2.65 -6.63 14.52
N GLY A 24 -3.42 -7.11 15.50
CA GLY A 24 -3.08 -6.90 16.90
C GLY A 24 -1.80 -7.63 17.29
N ASP A 25 -1.13 -7.13 18.33
CA ASP A 25 0.15 -7.63 18.86
C ASP A 25 0.16 -9.14 19.20
N ASP A 26 -1.02 -9.73 19.44
CA ASP A 26 -1.19 -11.16 19.72
C ASP A 26 -1.03 -12.04 18.46
N ALA A 27 -1.30 -11.47 17.28
CA ALA A 27 -1.25 -12.16 15.99
C ALA A 27 0.06 -11.90 15.22
N LEU A 28 0.59 -10.68 15.31
CA LEU A 28 1.82 -10.28 14.62
C LEU A 28 2.67 -9.41 15.55
N ASN A 29 3.96 -9.71 15.63
CA ASN A 29 4.89 -8.87 16.38
C ASN A 29 4.97 -7.47 15.72
N PRO A 30 4.76 -6.37 16.46
CA PRO A 30 4.75 -5.02 15.89
C PRO A 30 6.05 -4.64 15.17
N ASP A 31 7.21 -5.03 15.70
CA ASP A 31 8.49 -4.76 15.05
C ASP A 31 8.61 -5.50 13.71
N ALA A 32 8.11 -6.75 13.65
CA ALA A 32 8.05 -7.53 12.42
C ALA A 32 7.06 -6.94 11.40
N ALA A 33 5.93 -6.39 11.87
CA ALA A 33 4.95 -5.72 11.04
C ALA A 33 5.52 -4.47 10.36
N ILE A 34 6.18 -3.61 11.15
CA ILE A 34 6.87 -2.41 10.67
C ILE A 34 7.95 -2.81 9.66
N GLN A 35 8.80 -3.79 10.00
CA GLN A 35 9.83 -4.26 9.08
C GLN A 35 9.25 -4.77 7.75
N GLY A 36 8.08 -5.43 7.80
CA GLY A 36 7.36 -5.87 6.60
C GLY A 36 6.91 -4.70 5.72
N LEU A 37 6.34 -3.66 6.33
CA LEU A 37 5.93 -2.44 5.63
C LEU A 37 7.12 -1.70 5.03
N GLU A 38 8.25 -1.61 5.74
CA GLU A 38 9.48 -0.99 5.23
C GLU A 38 10.05 -1.73 4.02
N GLN A 39 10.07 -3.06 4.05
CA GLN A 39 10.52 -3.88 2.92
C GLN A 39 9.60 -3.73 1.70
N LEU A 40 8.29 -3.68 1.94
CA LEU A 40 7.29 -3.43 0.92
C LEU A 40 7.49 -2.05 0.28
N ALA A 41 7.63 -1.01 1.10
CA ALA A 41 7.90 0.36 0.66
C ALA A 41 9.18 0.43 -0.17
N SER A 42 10.29 -0.13 0.34
CA SER A 42 11.58 -0.15 -0.37
C SER A 42 11.47 -0.80 -1.75
N THR A 43 10.73 -1.91 -1.85
CA THR A 43 10.53 -2.60 -3.14
C THR A 43 9.73 -1.76 -4.12
N LEU A 44 8.63 -1.16 -3.66
CA LEU A 44 7.76 -0.34 -4.51
C LEU A 44 8.41 1.00 -4.88
N GLN A 45 9.27 1.54 -4.03
CA GLN A 45 10.04 2.76 -4.30
C GLN A 45 11.05 2.59 -5.45
N MET A 46 11.48 1.37 -5.76
CA MET A 46 12.34 1.08 -6.92
C MET A 46 11.61 1.18 -8.27
N MET A 47 10.28 1.30 -8.26
CA MET A 47 9.49 1.49 -9.49
C MET A 47 9.74 2.87 -10.10
N ASP A 48 9.52 3.00 -11.40
CA ASP A 48 9.57 4.30 -12.07
C ASP A 48 8.38 5.21 -11.66
N LEU A 49 8.56 6.53 -11.80
CA LEU A 49 7.55 7.53 -11.39
C LEU A 49 6.17 7.31 -12.00
N LYS A 50 6.07 6.79 -13.23
CA LYS A 50 4.76 6.51 -13.86
C LYS A 50 4.10 5.33 -13.18
N SER A 51 4.86 4.26 -12.92
CA SER A 51 4.37 3.09 -12.21
C SER A 51 3.98 3.41 -10.76
N LYS A 52 4.73 4.28 -10.06
CA LYS A 52 4.36 4.80 -8.73
C LYS A 52 3.03 5.57 -8.77
N SER A 53 2.91 6.53 -9.69
CA SER A 53 1.67 7.32 -9.86
C SER A 53 0.48 6.43 -10.19
N SER A 54 0.69 5.46 -11.06
CA SER A 54 -0.31 4.46 -11.47
C SER A 54 -0.78 3.63 -10.27
N LEU A 55 0.15 3.15 -9.43
CA LEU A 55 -0.16 2.41 -8.22
C LEU A 55 -0.96 3.26 -7.21
N CYS A 56 -0.57 4.52 -6.98
CA CYS A 56 -1.30 5.43 -6.09
C CYS A 56 -2.74 5.68 -6.56
N LEU A 57 -2.97 5.83 -7.88
CA LEU A 57 -4.31 5.94 -8.43
C LEU A 57 -5.13 4.66 -8.20
N GLN A 58 -4.50 3.49 -8.34
CA GLN A 58 -5.17 2.23 -8.05
C GLN A 58 -5.54 2.10 -6.57
N PHE A 59 -4.65 2.50 -5.64
CA PHE A 59 -4.97 2.52 -4.21
C PHE A 59 -6.21 3.35 -3.90
N LYS A 60 -6.27 4.59 -4.41
CA LYS A 60 -7.47 5.43 -4.27
C LYS A 60 -8.71 4.81 -4.89
N SER A 61 -8.57 4.13 -6.02
CA SER A 61 -9.71 3.46 -6.66
C SER A 61 -10.25 2.28 -5.86
N ILE A 62 -9.39 1.53 -5.16
CA ILE A 62 -9.81 0.34 -4.39
C ILE A 62 -10.17 0.69 -2.95
N ALA A 63 -9.74 1.84 -2.42
CA ALA A 63 -10.02 2.26 -1.04
C ALA A 63 -11.53 2.23 -0.71
N ALA A 64 -12.37 2.60 -1.68
CA ALA A 64 -13.83 2.56 -1.55
C ALA A 64 -14.42 1.16 -1.30
N ASP A 65 -13.65 0.08 -1.54
CA ASP A 65 -14.07 -1.30 -1.27
C ASP A 65 -13.81 -1.75 0.19
N TYR A 66 -13.11 -0.94 1.00
CA TYR A 66 -12.73 -1.25 2.38
C TYR A 66 -13.63 -0.52 3.40
N SER A 67 -13.59 -0.96 4.67
CA SER A 67 -14.26 -0.26 5.78
C SER A 67 -13.61 1.08 6.07
N ASP A 68 -14.34 2.06 6.62
CA ASP A 68 -13.89 3.46 6.78
C ASP A 68 -12.42 3.65 7.21
N GLU A 69 -11.98 2.98 8.29
CA GLU A 69 -10.60 3.10 8.80
C GLU A 69 -9.54 2.48 7.86
N GLN A 70 -9.88 1.35 7.24
CA GLN A 70 -9.02 0.70 6.23
C GLN A 70 -9.02 1.48 4.92
N ALA A 71 -10.14 2.10 4.55
CA ALA A 71 -10.25 2.93 3.35
C ALA A 71 -9.32 4.14 3.46
N GLU A 72 -9.35 4.85 4.60
CA GLU A 72 -8.44 5.98 4.87
C GLU A 72 -6.98 5.56 4.79
N PHE A 73 -6.63 4.42 5.41
CA PHE A 73 -5.28 3.87 5.34
C PHE A 73 -4.86 3.52 3.90
N VAL A 74 -5.74 2.88 3.12
CA VAL A 74 -5.46 2.52 1.73
C VAL A 74 -5.33 3.75 0.85
N GLU A 75 -6.08 4.82 1.09
CA GLU A 75 -5.90 6.10 0.38
C GLU A 75 -4.55 6.74 0.69
N SER A 76 -4.08 6.64 1.94
CA SER A 76 -2.79 7.18 2.38
C SER A 76 -1.59 6.28 2.06
N LEU A 77 -1.79 5.05 1.57
CA LEU A 77 -0.69 4.10 1.28
C LEU A 77 0.37 4.67 0.33
N GLY A 78 -0.02 5.53 -0.61
CA GLY A 78 0.93 6.21 -1.49
C GLY A 78 1.96 7.03 -0.74
N ASP A 79 1.52 7.77 0.28
CA ASP A 79 2.37 8.56 1.16
C ASP A 79 3.11 7.68 2.16
N THR A 80 2.42 6.74 2.82
CA THR A 80 3.01 5.80 3.79
C THR A 80 4.16 5.00 3.21
N LEU A 81 4.04 4.57 1.95
CA LEU A 81 5.06 3.79 1.24
C LEU A 81 6.12 4.68 0.54
N GLY A 82 6.02 6.01 0.64
CA GLY A 82 6.96 6.95 0.00
C GLY A 82 6.94 6.89 -1.52
N LEU A 83 5.77 6.67 -2.12
CA LEU A 83 5.57 6.57 -3.57
C LEU A 83 5.26 7.92 -4.22
N ILE A 84 4.89 8.91 -3.41
CA ILE A 84 4.61 10.28 -3.82
C ILE A 84 5.79 11.13 -3.33
N GLU A 85 6.36 11.94 -4.21
CA GLU A 85 7.30 12.99 -3.85
C GLU A 85 6.54 14.32 -3.91
N ASP A 86 6.55 15.10 -2.82
CA ASP A 86 6.02 16.47 -2.74
C ASP A 86 6.69 17.43 -3.76
#